data_AF-A0A7J5EDK1-F1
#
_entry.id   AF-A0A7J5EDK1-F1
#
_cell.length_a   1.000
_cell.length_b   1.000
_cell.length_c   1.000
_cell.angle_alpha   90.00
_cell.angle_beta   90.00
_cell.angle_gamma   90.00
#
_symmetry.space_group_name_H-M   'P 1'
#
loop_
_entity.id
_entity.type
_entity.pdbx_description
1 polymer ?
#
loop_
_entity_poly.entity_id
_entity_poly.type
_entity_poly.pdbx_seq_one_letter_code
_entity_poly.pdbx_strand_id
1 'polypeptide(L)'
;MISLAQNYGTEYSYLNIDEYQTLGVQLQTEFAWEHLKVALGGAYIGRYNELVKQTNTSKFLYSPEVKTTLFYEWKRAKITYGIFYKYTGDLPMYMLNDSGEASLSKIEDYHTADVSVTKHFYRNRINLTIGSKNLFNVVNVSGVSSGGAHSSGGNSIAVGTGRTYFIKLDFNITK
;
A
#
# COMPACT_ATOMS: atom_id res chain seq x y z
N MET A 1 15.71 5.39 13.20
CA MET A 1 15.08 5.39 11.85
C MET A 1 14.74 6.83 11.50
N ILE A 2 14.97 7.30 10.27
CA ILE A 2 14.50 8.63 9.85
C ILE A 2 13.06 8.47 9.35
N SER A 3 12.11 9.14 9.99
CA SER A 3 10.71 9.17 9.55
C SER A 3 10.34 10.57 9.08
N LEU A 4 9.56 10.64 8.01
CA LEU A 4 8.94 11.87 7.57
C LEU A 4 7.81 12.21 8.56
N ALA A 5 7.84 13.40 9.14
CA ALA A 5 6.81 13.94 10.00
C ALA A 5 6.27 15.24 9.41
N GLN A 6 4.96 15.39 9.38
CA GLN A 6 4.30 16.62 8.96
C GLN A 6 4.26 17.56 10.15
N ASN A 7 4.95 18.71 10.06
CA ASN A 7 4.98 19.69 11.16
C ASN A 7 3.73 20.57 11.12
N TYR A 8 3.53 21.30 10.02
CA TYR A 8 2.39 22.20 9.81
C TYR A 8 2.03 22.29 8.32
N GLY A 9 0.74 22.18 7.98
CA GLY A 9 0.28 22.34 6.60
C GLY A 9 0.98 21.40 5.62
N THR A 10 1.69 21.94 4.63
CA THR A 10 2.43 21.16 3.62
C THR A 10 3.92 20.96 3.96
N GLU A 11 4.35 21.33 5.16
CA GLU A 11 5.75 21.25 5.57
C GLU A 11 6.07 19.87 6.19
N TYR A 12 6.98 19.15 5.54
CA TYR A 12 7.47 17.87 6.00
C TYR A 12 8.91 18.00 6.51
N SER A 13 9.18 17.48 7.71
CA SER A 13 10.52 17.42 8.29
C SER A 13 10.92 15.96 8.54
N TYR A 14 12.23 15.72 8.53
CA TYR A 14 12.79 14.43 8.87
C TYR A 14 13.14 14.42 10.36
N LEU A 15 12.41 13.61 11.13
CA LEU A 15 12.69 13.41 12.54
C LEU A 15 13.40 12.07 12.74
N ASN A 16 14.42 12.08 13.60
CA ASN A 16 15.07 10.87 14.05
C ASN A 16 14.20 10.22 15.12
N ILE A 17 13.62 9.07 14.80
CA ILE A 17 12.98 8.20 15.79
C ILE A 17 14.09 7.41 16.46
N ASP A 18 14.23 7.58 17.78
CA ASP A 18 15.26 6.97 18.62
C ASP A 18 15.13 5.44 18.60
N GLU A 19 13.92 4.93 18.87
CA GLU A 19 13.64 3.49 18.86
C GLU A 19 12.39 3.14 18.04
N TYR A 20 12.59 2.39 16.93
CA TYR A 20 11.50 1.89 16.08
C TYR A 20 11.65 0.38 15.90
N GLN A 21 10.61 -0.37 16.25
CA GLN A 21 10.58 -1.83 16.15
C GLN A 21 9.35 -2.27 15.35
N THR A 22 9.50 -3.32 14.54
CA THR A 22 8.39 -3.94 13.83
C THR A 22 8.36 -5.43 14.09
N LEU A 23 7.18 -5.96 14.39
CA LEU A 23 6.96 -7.39 14.59
C LEU A 23 5.74 -7.80 13.79
N GLY A 24 5.84 -8.84 12.97
CA GLY A 24 4.69 -9.28 12.20
C GLY A 24 4.82 -10.69 11.67
N VAL A 25 3.72 -11.19 11.15
CA VAL A 25 3.62 -12.45 10.44
C VAL A 25 3.15 -12.20 9.01
N GLN A 26 3.66 -12.98 8.07
CA GLN A 26 3.22 -12.96 6.69
C GLN A 26 3.03 -14.38 6.19
N LEU A 27 1.94 -14.61 5.47
CA LEU A 27 1.63 -15.83 4.77
C LEU A 27 1.47 -15.52 3.28
N GLN A 28 2.07 -16.35 2.43
CA GLN A 28 1.89 -16.26 0.99
C GLN A 28 1.61 -17.66 0.43
N THR A 29 0.63 -17.76 -0.44
CA THR A 29 0.23 -19.01 -1.09
C THR A 29 0.06 -18.75 -2.58
N GLU A 30 0.66 -19.60 -3.39
CA GLU A 30 0.55 -19.55 -4.85
C GLU A 30 -0.09 -20.83 -5.35
N PHE A 31 -1.09 -20.67 -6.22
CA PHE A 31 -1.76 -21.74 -6.93
C PHE A 31 -1.58 -21.52 -8.42
N ALA A 32 -1.05 -22.52 -9.11
CA ALA A 32 -0.91 -22.51 -10.56
C ALA A 32 -1.64 -23.72 -11.13
N TRP A 33 -2.65 -23.47 -11.97
CA TRP A 33 -3.39 -24.52 -12.66
C TRP A 33 -3.62 -24.11 -14.12
N GLU A 34 -2.98 -24.84 -15.03
CA GLU A 34 -3.05 -24.66 -16.48
C GLU A 34 -2.75 -23.23 -16.94
N HIS A 35 -3.81 -22.45 -17.16
CA HIS A 35 -3.78 -21.09 -17.70
C HIS A 35 -3.99 -20.03 -16.62
N LEU A 36 -4.26 -20.46 -15.38
CA LEU A 36 -4.54 -19.58 -14.26
C LEU A 36 -3.41 -19.69 -13.24
N LYS A 37 -2.90 -18.53 -12.81
CA LYS A 37 -2.03 -18.42 -11.64
C LYS A 37 -2.65 -17.43 -10.67
N VAL A 38 -2.79 -17.83 -9.42
CA VAL A 38 -3.32 -17.00 -8.34
C VAL A 38 -2.33 -17.01 -7.21
N ALA A 39 -1.87 -15.84 -6.78
CA ALA A 39 -1.09 -15.67 -5.57
C ALA A 39 -1.88 -14.85 -4.56
N LEU A 40 -2.04 -15.39 -3.36
CA LEU A 40 -2.66 -14.73 -2.21
C LEU A 40 -1.59 -14.49 -1.16
N GLY A 41 -1.56 -13.29 -0.61
CA GLY A 41 -0.66 -12.90 0.46
C GLY A 41 -1.43 -12.18 1.54
N GLY A 42 -1.17 -12.50 2.80
CA GLY A 42 -1.67 -11.80 3.97
C GLY A 42 -0.52 -11.45 4.89
N ALA A 43 -0.52 -10.25 5.46
CA ALA A 43 0.43 -9.86 6.49
C ALA A 43 -0.30 -9.18 7.65
N TYR A 44 0.25 -9.35 8.85
CA TYR A 44 -0.21 -8.65 10.05
C TYR A 44 1.01 -8.09 10.76
N ILE A 45 1.21 -6.77 10.63
CA ILE A 45 2.45 -6.10 11.02
C ILE A 45 2.17 -5.12 12.14
N GLY A 46 2.79 -5.38 13.29
CA GLY A 46 2.86 -4.51 14.46
C GLY A 46 4.02 -3.53 14.36
N ARG A 47 3.77 -2.27 14.72
CA ARG A 47 4.78 -1.20 14.78
C ARG A 47 4.84 -0.63 16.18
N TYR A 48 6.04 -0.50 16.71
CA TYR A 48 6.33 0.17 17.97
C TYR A 48 6.61 1.66 17.72
N ASN A 49 6.09 2.52 18.58
CA ASN A 49 6.43 3.93 18.61
C ASN A 49 6.79 4.32 20.05
N GLU A 50 7.86 5.10 20.22
CA GLU A 50 8.37 5.51 21.52
C GLU A 50 7.40 6.36 22.34
N LEU A 51 6.47 7.06 21.69
CA LEU A 51 5.35 7.75 22.38
C LEU A 51 4.52 6.79 23.24
N VAL A 52 4.57 5.49 22.98
CA VAL A 52 3.97 4.45 23.83
C VAL A 52 4.62 4.39 25.22
N LYS A 53 5.88 4.79 25.40
CA LYS A 53 6.52 4.80 26.75
C LYS A 53 5.77 5.72 27.74
N GLN A 54 5.04 6.72 27.24
CA GLN A 54 4.26 7.65 28.06
C GLN A 54 2.81 7.17 28.31
N THR A 55 2.31 6.19 27.56
CA THR A 55 0.95 5.68 27.66
C THR A 55 0.94 4.22 28.07
N ASN A 56 0.14 3.85 29.07
CA ASN A 56 0.07 2.48 29.62
C ASN A 56 -0.65 1.46 28.70
N THR A 57 -0.46 1.56 27.38
CA THR A 57 -1.23 0.90 26.31
C THR A 57 -0.38 -0.13 25.56
N SER A 58 -0.99 -0.84 24.59
CA SER A 58 -0.34 -1.90 23.81
C SER A 58 0.97 -1.42 23.16
N LYS A 59 2.05 -2.18 23.37
CA LYS A 59 3.39 -1.91 22.85
C LYS A 59 3.43 -1.84 21.32
N PHE A 60 2.62 -2.64 20.62
CA PHE A 60 2.58 -2.66 19.16
C PHE A 60 1.19 -2.31 18.63
N LEU A 61 1.18 -1.46 17.60
CA LEU A 61 0.01 -1.10 16.80
C LEU A 61 0.04 -1.91 15.50
N TYR A 62 -0.99 -2.72 15.28
CA TYR A 62 -1.03 -3.68 14.17
C TYR A 62 -1.86 -3.18 13.00
N SER A 63 -1.39 -3.46 11.78
CA SER A 63 -2.12 -3.22 10.54
C SER A 63 -2.14 -4.47 9.68
N PRO A 64 -3.32 -4.97 9.28
CA PRO A 64 -3.42 -6.05 8.32
C PRO A 64 -3.14 -5.56 6.90
N GLU A 65 -2.62 -6.44 6.06
CA GLU A 65 -2.43 -6.20 4.63
C GLU A 65 -2.81 -7.47 3.87
N VAL A 66 -3.57 -7.33 2.77
CA VAL A 66 -3.90 -8.44 1.87
C VAL A 66 -3.48 -8.09 0.46
N LYS A 67 -2.84 -9.04 -0.23
CA LYS A 67 -2.42 -8.94 -1.62
C LYS A 67 -2.98 -10.11 -2.39
N THR A 68 -3.56 -9.82 -3.55
CA THR A 68 -4.04 -10.82 -4.49
C THR A 68 -3.46 -10.52 -5.85
N THR A 69 -2.83 -11.50 -6.48
CA THR A 69 -2.38 -11.42 -7.86
C THR A 69 -3.04 -12.54 -8.65
N LEU A 70 -3.64 -12.21 -9.77
CA LEU A 70 -4.25 -13.16 -10.69
C LEU A 70 -3.66 -12.96 -12.07
N PHE A 71 -3.15 -14.03 -12.66
CA PHE A 71 -2.75 -14.09 -14.06
C PHE A 71 -3.59 -15.12 -14.80
N TYR A 72 -4.11 -14.72 -15.95
CA TYR A 72 -4.80 -15.63 -16.86
C TYR A 72 -4.16 -15.59 -18.25
N GLU A 73 -3.68 -16.73 -18.72
CA GLU A 73 -3.03 -16.89 -20.02
C GLU A 73 -4.01 -17.46 -21.06
N TRP A 74 -4.49 -16.60 -21.95
CA TRP A 74 -5.24 -17.03 -23.12
C TRP A 74 -4.30 -17.49 -24.24
N LYS A 75 -3.90 -18.76 -24.20
CA LYS A 75 -2.93 -19.36 -25.15
C LYS A 75 -3.29 -19.17 -26.63
N ARG A 76 -4.54 -19.41 -27.03
CA ARG A 76 -4.99 -19.27 -28.44
C ARG A 76 -4.80 -17.85 -28.96
N ALA A 77 -5.14 -16.86 -28.14
CA ALA A 77 -4.97 -15.46 -28.49
C ALA A 77 -3.56 -14.93 -28.22
N LYS A 78 -2.69 -15.68 -27.51
CA LYS A 78 -1.38 -15.23 -27.03
C LYS A 78 -1.50 -13.95 -26.20
N ILE A 79 -2.48 -13.91 -25.31
CA ILE A 79 -2.76 -12.77 -24.42
C ILE A 79 -2.63 -13.24 -22.98
N THR A 80 -1.96 -12.45 -22.15
CA THR A 80 -1.91 -12.64 -20.70
C THR A 80 -2.59 -11.46 -20.02
N TYR A 81 -3.57 -11.75 -19.17
CA TYR A 81 -4.20 -10.78 -18.29
C TYR A 81 -3.53 -10.84 -16.92
N GLY A 82 -3.25 -9.69 -16.33
CA GLY A 82 -2.75 -9.56 -14.96
C GLY A 82 -3.63 -8.62 -14.16
N ILE A 83 -4.09 -9.07 -13.01
CA ILE A 83 -4.85 -8.30 -12.04
C ILE A 83 -4.09 -8.35 -10.72
N PHE A 84 -3.87 -7.18 -10.13
CA PHE A 84 -3.18 -7.04 -8.86
C PHE A 84 -4.09 -6.24 -7.95
N TYR A 85 -4.42 -6.78 -6.80
CA TYR A 85 -5.25 -6.12 -5.81
C TYR A 85 -4.52 -6.09 -4.49
N LYS A 86 -4.61 -4.96 -3.79
CA LYS A 86 -4.05 -4.79 -2.47
C LYS A 86 -5.07 -4.10 -1.58
N TYR A 87 -5.33 -4.69 -0.43
CA TYR A 87 -5.97 -4.04 0.71
C TYR A 87 -4.88 -3.65 1.72
N THR A 88 -4.88 -2.39 2.12
CA THR A 88 -4.05 -1.86 3.19
C THR A 88 -4.99 -1.54 4.34
N GLY A 89 -4.87 -2.28 5.44
CA GLY A 89 -5.65 -2.04 6.64
C GLY A 89 -5.29 -0.70 7.28
N ASP A 90 -6.08 -0.34 8.28
CA ASP A 90 -5.88 0.88 9.00
C ASP A 90 -4.52 0.92 9.69
N LEU A 91 -3.92 2.11 9.70
CA LEU A 91 -2.63 2.34 10.34
C LEU A 91 -2.84 3.22 11.57
N PRO A 92 -2.92 2.62 12.78
CA PRO A 92 -2.95 3.40 14.00
C PRO A 92 -1.57 4.00 14.25
N MET A 93 -1.54 5.22 14.79
CA MET A 93 -0.34 5.94 15.19
C MET A 93 -0.60 6.83 16.40
N TYR A 94 0.39 6.98 17.28
CA TYR A 94 0.31 7.96 18.35
C TYR A 94 0.80 9.32 17.86
N MET A 95 0.06 10.37 18.19
CA MET A 95 0.43 11.77 17.96
C MET A 95 0.24 12.56 19.25
N LEU A 96 1.09 13.56 19.48
CA LEU A 96 0.92 14.48 20.60
C LEU A 96 -0.19 15.48 20.26
N ASN A 97 -1.11 15.72 21.18
CA ASN A 97 -2.10 16.78 21.07
C ASN A 97 -1.49 18.14 21.47
N ASP A 98 -2.25 19.24 21.28
CA ASP A 98 -1.82 20.60 21.63
C ASP A 98 -1.46 20.76 23.13
N SER A 99 -1.97 19.87 23.99
CA SER A 99 -1.68 19.83 25.43
C SER A 99 -0.41 19.03 25.77
N GLY A 100 0.28 18.47 24.77
CA GLY A 100 1.46 17.62 24.97
C GLY A 100 1.16 16.20 25.45
N GLU A 101 -0.10 15.77 25.42
CA GLU A 101 -0.52 14.41 25.77
C GLU A 101 -0.55 13.51 24.52
N ALA A 102 -0.10 12.27 24.65
CA ALA A 102 -0.15 11.29 23.58
C ALA A 102 -1.59 10.82 23.33
N SER A 103 -2.01 10.88 22.08
CA SER A 103 -3.36 10.54 21.63
C SER A 103 -3.31 9.62 20.39
N LEU A 104 -4.27 8.69 20.29
CA LEU A 104 -4.29 7.70 19.21
C LEU A 104 -5.00 8.26 17.98
N SER A 105 -4.23 8.37 16.90
CA SER A 105 -4.65 8.72 15.55
C SER A 105 -4.66 7.48 14.65
N LYS A 106 -5.36 7.55 13.52
CA LYS A 106 -5.48 6.45 12.57
C LYS A 106 -5.56 6.97 11.15
N ILE A 107 -4.81 6.35 10.25
CA ILE A 107 -5.03 6.42 8.80
C ILE A 107 -6.05 5.34 8.44
N GLU A 108 -7.13 5.70 7.76
CA GLU A 108 -8.15 4.75 7.32
C GLU A 108 -7.59 3.72 6.34
N ASP A 109 -8.24 2.57 6.32
CA ASP A 109 -7.93 1.50 5.40
C ASP A 109 -8.33 1.86 3.97
N TYR A 110 -7.66 1.25 3.01
CA TYR A 110 -7.92 1.52 1.60
C TYR A 110 -7.51 0.37 0.70
N HIS A 111 -8.07 0.42 -0.51
CA HIS A 111 -7.87 -0.60 -1.52
C HIS A 111 -7.22 0.01 -2.76
N THR A 112 -6.30 -0.72 -3.38
CA THR A 112 -5.74 -0.36 -4.68
C THR A 112 -5.81 -1.56 -5.59
N ALA A 113 -5.99 -1.33 -6.88
CA ALA A 113 -5.93 -2.37 -7.89
C ALA A 113 -5.17 -1.89 -9.11
N ASP A 114 -4.35 -2.76 -9.69
CA ASP A 114 -3.67 -2.55 -10.97
C ASP A 114 -4.14 -3.63 -11.93
N VAL A 115 -4.22 -3.29 -13.22
CA VAL A 115 -4.57 -4.23 -14.28
C VAL A 115 -3.60 -4.09 -15.45
N SER A 116 -3.32 -5.20 -16.11
CA SER A 116 -2.47 -5.25 -17.29
C SER A 116 -2.96 -6.29 -18.29
N VAL A 117 -2.78 -6.00 -19.56
CA VAL A 117 -3.02 -6.91 -20.68
C VAL A 117 -1.75 -6.94 -21.52
N THR A 118 -1.17 -8.13 -21.66
CA THR A 118 0.03 -8.35 -22.46
C THR A 118 -0.31 -9.18 -23.68
N LYS A 119 0.00 -8.67 -24.87
CA LYS A 119 -0.06 -9.42 -26.12
C LYS A 119 1.33 -9.90 -26.50
N HIS A 120 1.46 -11.19 -26.75
CA HIS A 120 2.71 -11.81 -27.15
C HIS A 120 2.77 -12.01 -28.67
N PHE A 121 3.84 -11.52 -29.28
CA PHE A 121 4.13 -11.65 -30.70
C PHE A 121 5.43 -12.42 -30.93
N TYR A 122 5.63 -12.91 -32.16
CA TYR A 122 6.87 -13.54 -32.62
C TYR A 122 7.46 -14.56 -31.63
N ARG A 123 6.64 -15.55 -31.21
CA ARG A 123 7.01 -16.58 -30.22
C ARG A 123 7.52 -15.98 -28.89
N ASN A 124 6.79 -14.98 -28.38
CA ASN A 124 7.06 -14.27 -27.12
C ASN A 124 8.35 -13.42 -27.11
N ARG A 125 8.91 -13.14 -28.30
CA ARG A 125 10.07 -12.24 -28.43
C ARG A 125 9.70 -10.77 -28.38
N ILE A 126 8.47 -10.43 -28.72
CA ILE A 126 7.96 -9.07 -28.64
C ILE A 126 6.70 -9.12 -27.79
N ASN A 127 6.72 -8.45 -26.65
CA ASN A 127 5.57 -8.40 -25.74
C ASN A 127 5.12 -6.95 -25.61
N LEU A 128 3.88 -6.68 -26.00
CA LEU A 128 3.25 -5.38 -25.81
C LEU A 128 2.31 -5.48 -24.62
N THR A 129 2.59 -4.72 -23.57
CA THR A 129 1.73 -4.63 -22.40
C THR A 129 1.10 -3.24 -22.33
N ILE A 130 -0.20 -3.21 -22.09
CA ILE A 130 -0.92 -2.00 -21.70
C ILE A 130 -1.58 -2.23 -20.35
N GLY A 131 -1.75 -1.19 -19.56
CA GLY A 131 -2.38 -1.35 -18.27
C GLY A 131 -2.68 -0.05 -17.56
N SER A 132 -3.25 -0.19 -16.37
CA SER A 132 -3.53 0.92 -15.46
C SER A 132 -3.09 0.55 -14.06
N LYS A 133 -2.44 1.49 -13.38
CA LYS A 133 -2.16 1.40 -11.95
C LYS A 133 -3.18 2.24 -11.19
N ASN A 134 -3.52 1.79 -9.98
CA ASN A 134 -4.48 2.46 -9.11
C ASN A 134 -5.82 2.70 -9.81
N LEU A 135 -6.43 1.62 -10.28
CA LEU A 135 -7.72 1.59 -10.94
C LEU A 135 -8.82 2.28 -10.12
N PHE A 136 -8.73 2.26 -8.79
CA PHE A 136 -9.70 2.93 -7.91
C PHE A 136 -9.42 4.43 -7.71
N ASN A 137 -8.34 4.97 -8.30
CA ASN A 137 -7.96 6.37 -8.20
C ASN A 137 -7.79 6.84 -6.74
N VAL A 138 -7.20 6.01 -5.89
CA VAL A 138 -6.92 6.37 -4.49
C VAL A 138 -5.77 7.36 -4.45
N VAL A 139 -6.08 8.61 -4.09
CA VAL A 139 -5.09 9.68 -3.89
C VAL A 139 -4.94 9.95 -2.41
N ASN A 140 -6.08 10.14 -1.74
CA ASN A 140 -6.14 10.44 -0.33
C ASN A 140 -7.10 9.50 0.40
N VAL A 141 -6.86 9.32 1.69
CA VAL A 141 -7.71 8.59 2.63
C VAL A 141 -7.95 9.45 3.86
N SER A 142 -9.00 9.18 4.61
CA SER A 142 -9.23 9.93 5.85
C SER A 142 -8.20 9.54 6.91
N GLY A 143 -7.75 10.51 7.67
CA GLY A 143 -6.96 10.37 8.86
C GLY A 143 -7.69 11.02 10.03
N VAL A 144 -7.76 10.33 11.17
CA VAL A 144 -8.35 10.90 12.39
C VAL A 144 -7.23 11.45 13.25
N SER A 145 -7.05 12.78 13.29
CA SER A 145 -6.22 13.44 14.30
C SER A 145 -7.06 13.81 15.52
N SER A 146 -6.64 13.41 16.71
CA SER A 146 -7.24 13.82 17.98
C SER A 146 -6.90 15.27 18.34
N GLY A 147 -7.84 16.19 18.05
CA GLY A 147 -8.15 17.34 18.90
C GLY A 147 -7.49 18.69 18.59
N GLY A 148 -8.29 19.61 18.05
CA GLY A 148 -8.15 21.07 18.12
C GLY A 148 -9.41 21.72 17.56
N ALA A 149 -10.05 22.67 18.28
CA ALA A 149 -11.35 23.28 17.93
C ALA A 149 -11.35 24.12 16.64
N HIS A 150 -10.30 24.02 15.82
CA HIS A 150 -10.10 24.72 14.55
C HIS A 150 -9.85 23.78 13.34
N SER A 151 -9.83 22.45 13.49
CA SER A 151 -9.73 21.52 12.35
C SER A 151 -11.10 21.04 11.87
N SER A 152 -11.87 21.94 11.25
CA SER A 152 -13.17 21.65 10.63
C SER A 152 -13.09 20.89 9.29
N GLY A 153 -11.95 20.30 8.95
CA GLY A 153 -11.78 19.47 7.77
C GLY A 153 -11.32 18.09 8.19
N GLY A 154 -12.01 17.03 7.75
CA GLY A 154 -11.48 15.67 7.87
C GLY A 154 -10.06 15.65 7.32
N ASN A 155 -9.08 15.28 8.15
CA ASN A 155 -7.69 15.29 7.75
C ASN A 155 -7.51 14.28 6.62
N SER A 156 -7.38 14.76 5.39
CA SER A 156 -7.16 13.95 4.21
C SER A 156 -5.67 13.68 4.08
N ILE A 157 -5.24 12.42 4.20
CA ILE A 157 -3.85 12.00 4.09
C ILE A 157 -3.58 11.47 2.69
N ALA A 158 -2.57 12.02 2.01
CA ALA A 158 -2.13 11.55 0.70
C ALA A 158 -1.40 10.19 0.82
N VAL A 159 -1.94 9.16 0.18
CA VAL A 159 -1.39 7.78 0.18
C VAL A 159 -1.03 7.28 -1.20
N GLY A 160 -1.34 8.04 -2.25
CA GLY A 160 -1.06 7.67 -3.63
C GLY A 160 -1.10 8.85 -4.60
N THR A 161 -0.65 8.61 -5.82
CA THR A 161 -0.58 9.61 -6.90
C THR A 161 -1.80 9.58 -7.84
N GLY A 162 -2.85 8.83 -7.49
CA GLY A 162 -4.03 8.63 -8.34
C GLY A 162 -3.83 7.60 -9.45
N ARG A 163 -4.82 7.52 -10.35
CA ARG A 163 -4.84 6.55 -11.45
C ARG A 163 -3.83 6.91 -12.53
N THR A 164 -3.04 5.94 -12.97
CA THR A 164 -2.11 6.11 -14.10
C THR A 164 -2.32 5.02 -15.14
N TYR A 165 -1.96 5.32 -16.39
CA TYR A 165 -1.99 4.38 -17.51
C TYR A 165 -0.58 4.20 -18.05
N PHE A 166 -0.27 3.00 -18.52
CA PHE A 166 1.05 2.72 -19.06
C PHE A 166 0.98 1.82 -20.29
N ILE A 167 2.02 1.95 -21.11
CA ILE A 167 2.35 1.08 -22.22
C ILE A 167 3.81 0.64 -22.05
N LYS A 168 4.08 -0.64 -22.29
CA LYS A 168 5.41 -1.25 -22.19
C LYS A 168 5.62 -2.15 -23.40
N LEU A 169 6.81 -2.10 -23.98
CA LEU A 169 7.21 -2.96 -25.08
C LEU A 169 8.51 -3.66 -24.70
N ASP A 170 8.47 -4.98 -24.56
CA ASP A 170 9.62 -5.82 -24.25
C ASP A 170 10.12 -6.55 -25.50
N PHE A 171 11.43 -6.46 -25.76
CA PHE A 171 12.11 -7.19 -26.82
C PHE A 171 13.10 -8.21 -26.24
N ASN A 172 12.87 -9.49 -26.50
CA ASN A 172 13.82 -10.57 -26.17
C ASN A 172 14.67 -10.89 -27.41
N ILE A 173 15.95 -10.51 -27.36
CA ILE A 173 16.90 -10.58 -28.49
C ILE A 173 17.68 -11.92 -28.47
N THR A 174 17.75 -12.60 -27.34
CA THR A 174 18.51 -13.85 -27.17
C THR A 174 17.73 -15.06 -27.70
N LYS A 175 18.46 -16.06 -28.21
CA LYS A 175 17.93 -17.21 -28.96
C LYS A 175 17.09 -18.14 -28.08
#